data_AF-A0A6I1JQ85-F1
#
_entry.id   AF-A0A6I1JQ85-F1
#
_cell.length_a   1.000
_cell.length_b   1.000
_cell.length_c   1.000
_cell.angle_alpha   90.00
_cell.angle_beta   90.00
_cell.angle_gamma   90.00
#
_symmetry.space_group_name_H-M   'P 1'
#
loop_
_entity.id
_entity.type
_entity.pdbx_description
1 polymer ?
#
loop_
_entity_poly.entity_id
_entity_poly.type
_entity_poly.pdbx_seq_one_letter_code
_entity_poly.pdbx_strand_id
1 'polypeptide(L)'
;MVGVYNYMMIGLAITGLAALGIYMLSVTGDANLAARTARGAMAIRSGQYLTPFGAFLFASWFKFVVILAPLGVVMLLSFRADRLSAPAAQMTFWLYAALVGVYNYMMIGLAITGLAALGIYMLSVTGDANL
;
A
#
# COMPACT_ATOMS: atom_id res chain seq x y z
N MET A 1 -26.26 -1.93 10.30
CA MET A 1 -25.28 -1.04 9.64
C MET A 1 -24.08 -0.69 10.52
N VAL A 2 -24.25 -0.47 11.84
CA VAL A 2 -23.14 -0.16 12.78
C VAL A 2 -21.98 -1.16 12.73
N GLY A 3 -22.26 -2.47 12.64
CA GLY A 3 -21.20 -3.48 12.52
C GLY A 3 -20.28 -3.29 11.30
N VAL A 4 -20.83 -2.84 10.16
CA VAL A 4 -20.03 -2.55 8.95
C VAL A 4 -19.08 -1.39 9.18
N TYR A 5 -19.55 -0.32 9.82
CA TYR A 5 -18.71 0.82 10.17
C TYR A 5 -17.58 0.44 11.13
N ASN A 6 -17.84 -0.43 12.10
CA ASN A 6 -16.80 -0.94 12.98
C ASN A 6 -15.73 -1.72 12.21
N TYR A 7 -16.14 -2.58 11.27
CA TYR A 7 -15.18 -3.30 10.41
C TYR A 7 -14.38 -2.38 9.51
N MET A 8 -15.01 -1.35 8.94
CA MET A 8 -14.33 -0.35 8.12
C MET A 8 -13.33 0.48 8.94
N MET A 9 -13.72 0.90 10.14
CA MET A 9 -12.83 1.64 11.05
C MET A 9 -11.62 0.78 11.45
N ILE A 10 -11.84 -0.50 11.75
CA ILE A 10 -10.75 -1.46 12.01
C ILE A 10 -9.87 -1.63 10.78
N GLY A 11 -10.45 -1.76 9.58
CA GLY A 11 -9.70 -1.87 8.32
C GLY A 11 -8.81 -0.63 8.07
N LEU A 12 -9.33 0.57 8.34
CA LEU A 12 -8.56 1.80 8.25
C LEU A 12 -7.40 1.81 9.27
N ALA A 13 -7.67 1.40 10.51
CA ALA A 13 -6.64 1.30 11.54
C ALA A 13 -5.55 0.29 11.15
N ILE A 14 -5.93 -0.88 10.62
CA ILE A 14 -4.98 -1.89 10.10
C ILE A 14 -4.12 -1.30 8.97
N THR A 15 -4.73 -0.55 8.05
CA THR A 15 -4.03 0.11 6.94
C THR A 15 -2.96 1.06 7.47
N GLY A 16 -3.32 1.92 8.44
CA GLY A 16 -2.39 2.86 9.07
C GLY A 16 -1.27 2.17 9.86
N LEU A 17 -1.60 1.14 10.64
CA LEU A 17 -0.63 0.38 11.43
C LEU A 17 0.34 -0.42 10.54
N ALA A 18 -0.14 -1.02 9.46
CA ALA A 18 0.70 -1.72 8.50
C ALA A 18 1.70 -0.77 7.83
N ALA A 19 1.23 0.41 7.39
CA ALA A 19 2.08 1.44 6.82
C ALA A 19 3.14 1.92 7.83
N LEU A 20 2.73 2.21 9.07
CA LEU A 20 3.63 2.64 10.14
C LEU A 20 4.66 1.58 10.50
N GLY A 21 4.25 0.32 10.64
CA GLY A 21 5.15 -0.79 10.94
C GLY A 21 6.23 -0.96 9.86
N ILE A 22 5.83 -0.90 8.59
CA ILE A 22 6.79 -0.94 7.48
C ILE A 22 7.71 0.28 7.47
N TYR A 23 7.20 1.48 7.76
CA TYR A 23 8.02 2.68 7.90
C TYR A 23 9.10 2.50 8.99
N MET A 24 8.71 2.06 10.19
CA MET A 24 9.64 1.88 11.31
C MET A 24 10.72 0.83 11.02
N LEU A 25 10.39 -0.20 10.24
CA LEU A 25 11.36 -1.22 9.82
C LEU A 25 12.25 -0.76 8.67
N SER A 26 11.76 0.14 7.82
CA SER A 26 12.41 0.49 6.56
C SER A 26 13.23 1.76 6.60
N VAL A 27 12.94 2.67 7.53
CA VAL A 27 13.54 4.00 7.61
C VAL A 27 14.23 4.18 8.95
N THR A 28 15.46 4.69 8.92
CA THR A 28 16.24 5.02 10.11
C THR A 28 16.83 6.42 10.00
N GLY A 29 16.97 7.11 11.14
CA GLY A 29 17.72 8.37 11.23
C GLY A 29 19.23 8.16 11.40
N ASP A 30 19.66 6.94 11.71
CA ASP A 30 21.06 6.61 11.96
C ASP A 30 21.74 6.07 10.69
N ALA A 31 22.79 6.75 10.25
CA ALA A 31 23.59 6.36 9.09
C ALA A 31 24.33 5.02 9.28
N ASN A 32 24.57 4.60 10.53
CA ASN A 32 25.24 3.32 10.82
C ASN A 32 24.35 2.12 10.51
N LEU A 33 23.04 2.28 10.66
CA LEU A 33 22.03 1.24 10.40
C LEU A 33 21.51 1.29 8.95
N ALA A 34 22.02 2.22 8.14
CA ALA A 34 21.62 2.38 6.76
C ALA A 34 22.13 1.25 5.87
N ALA A 35 21.32 0.84 4.90
CA ALA A 35 21.75 0.03 3.79
C ALA A 35 22.87 0.76 3.02
N ARG A 36 23.92 0.03 2.64
CA ARG A 36 25.06 0.57 1.91
C ARG A 36 25.09 0.06 0.48
N THR A 37 25.34 0.96 -0.45
CA THR A 37 25.63 0.66 -1.85
C THR A 37 27.07 1.08 -2.16
N ALA A 38 27.61 0.71 -3.32
CA ALA A 38 28.92 1.17 -3.81
C ALA A 38 29.08 2.71 -3.82
N ARG A 39 27.98 3.47 -3.78
CA ARG A 39 27.94 4.94 -3.74
C ARG A 39 27.79 5.53 -2.33
N GLY A 40 27.78 4.71 -1.28
CA GLY A 40 27.58 5.13 0.11
C GLY A 40 26.24 4.68 0.72
N ALA A 41 25.86 5.28 1.86
CA ALA A 41 24.61 4.99 2.55
C ALA A 41 23.40 5.41 1.72
N MET A 42 22.34 4.60 1.72
CA MET A 42 21.11 4.86 0.96
C MET A 42 20.27 5.94 1.67
N ALA A 43 20.58 7.21 1.40
CA ALA A 43 19.81 8.34 1.90
C ALA A 43 18.49 8.52 1.11
N ILE A 44 17.41 8.81 1.82
CA ILE A 44 16.08 9.09 1.26
C ILE A 44 15.87 10.61 1.18
N ARG A 45 16.15 11.29 2.30
CA ARG A 45 16.12 12.74 2.47
C ARG A 45 17.18 13.14 3.50
N SER A 46 17.43 14.45 3.65
CA SER A 46 18.38 14.93 4.67
C SER A 46 18.04 14.35 6.04
N GLY A 47 18.97 13.59 6.63
CA GLY A 47 18.83 12.95 7.94
C GLY A 47 17.97 11.68 7.99
N GLN A 48 17.58 11.09 6.85
CA GLN A 48 16.90 9.78 6.82
C GLN A 48 17.52 8.84 5.81
N TYR A 49 17.65 7.60 6.24
CA TYR A 49 18.26 6.52 5.48
C TYR A 49 17.32 5.32 5.40
N LEU A 50 17.52 4.54 4.34
CA LEU A 50 16.84 3.27 4.16
C LEU A 50 17.62 2.19 4.92
N THR A 51 16.93 1.39 5.74
CA THR A 51 17.52 0.19 6.36
C THR A 51 17.75 -0.89 5.30
N PRO A 52 18.51 -1.96 5.59
CA PRO A 52 18.63 -3.11 4.68
C PRO A 52 17.27 -3.71 4.31
N PHE A 53 16.34 -3.77 5.26
CA PHE A 53 14.97 -4.22 5.01
C PHE A 53 14.25 -3.29 4.02
N GLY A 54 14.31 -1.97 4.25
CA GLY A 54 13.73 -1.00 3.32
C GLY A 54 14.36 -1.08 1.93
N ALA A 55 15.68 -1.27 1.83
CA ALA A 55 16.37 -1.45 0.56
C ALA A 55 15.90 -2.71 -0.18
N PHE A 56 15.75 -3.83 0.53
CA PHE A 56 15.16 -5.04 -0.04
C PHE A 56 13.74 -4.78 -0.54
N LEU A 57 12.89 -4.13 0.27
CA LEU A 57 11.48 -3.93 -0.05
C LEU A 57 11.26 -2.96 -1.23
N PHE A 58 12.03 -1.87 -1.30
CA PHE A 58 11.78 -0.77 -2.25
C PHE A 58 12.76 -0.72 -3.43
N ALA A 59 14.02 -1.12 -3.24
CA ALA A 59 15.03 -1.06 -4.30
C ALA A 59 15.12 -2.35 -5.12
N SER A 60 14.70 -3.50 -4.57
CA SER A 60 14.79 -4.79 -5.27
C SER A 60 13.58 -5.11 -6.16
N TRP A 61 13.71 -6.16 -6.98
CA TRP A 61 12.61 -6.72 -7.78
C TRP A 61 11.42 -7.19 -6.92
N PHE A 62 11.62 -7.46 -5.63
CA PHE A 62 10.54 -7.85 -4.72
C PHE A 62 9.43 -6.79 -4.62
N LYS A 63 9.72 -5.51 -4.90
CA LYS A 63 8.73 -4.43 -4.90
C LYS A 63 7.50 -4.74 -5.78
N PHE A 64 7.70 -5.45 -6.90
CA PHE A 64 6.60 -5.80 -7.80
C PHE A 64 5.62 -6.78 -7.17
N VAL A 65 6.12 -7.70 -6.32
CA VAL A 65 5.26 -8.62 -5.56
C VAL A 65 4.39 -7.84 -4.59
N VAL A 66 4.97 -6.85 -3.90
CA VAL A 66 4.23 -5.98 -2.96
C VAL A 66 3.18 -5.15 -3.68
N ILE A 67 3.52 -4.61 -4.85
CA ILE A 67 2.61 -3.82 -5.70
C ILE A 67 1.44 -4.68 -6.22
N LEU A 68 1.70 -5.92 -6.60
CA LEU A 68 0.68 -6.82 -7.14
C LEU A 68 -0.11 -7.56 -6.05
N ALA A 69 0.36 -7.58 -4.81
CA ALA A 69 -0.29 -8.33 -3.73
C ALA A 69 -1.75 -7.91 -3.46
N PRO A 70 -2.10 -6.60 -3.36
CA PRO A 70 -3.49 -6.19 -3.22
C PRO A 70 -4.37 -6.66 -4.39
N LEU A 71 -3.84 -6.57 -5.63
CA LEU A 71 -4.54 -7.04 -6.82
C LEU A 71 -4.78 -8.56 -6.77
N GLY A 72 -3.79 -9.33 -6.32
CA GLY A 72 -3.94 -10.78 -6.14
C GLY A 72 -5.06 -11.14 -5.16
N VAL A 73 -5.23 -10.38 -4.07
CA VAL A 73 -6.34 -10.57 -3.14
C VAL A 73 -7.69 -10.19 -3.78
N VAL A 74 -7.73 -9.13 -4.58
CA VAL A 74 -8.94 -8.78 -5.34
C VAL A 74 -9.31 -9.89 -6.31
N MET A 75 -8.34 -10.44 -7.06
CA MET A 75 -8.57 -11.56 -7.98
C MET A 75 -9.08 -12.80 -7.24
N LEU A 76 -8.51 -13.12 -6.07
CA LEU A 76 -8.99 -14.20 -5.22
C LEU A 76 -10.46 -14.00 -4.85
N LEU A 77 -10.84 -12.80 -4.41
CA LEU A 77 -12.22 -12.46 -4.09
C LEU A 77 -13.11 -12.54 -5.33
N SER A 78 -12.66 -12.05 -6.49
CA SER A 78 -13.44 -12.13 -7.74
C SER A 78 -13.76 -13.57 -8.15
N PHE A 79 -12.86 -14.53 -7.91
CA PHE A 79 -13.06 -15.93 -8.30
C PHE A 79 -13.66 -16.83 -7.22
N ARG A 80 -13.63 -16.42 -5.95
CA ARG A 80 -14.04 -17.27 -4.82
C ARG A 80 -14.98 -16.61 -3.83
N ALA A 81 -15.40 -15.36 -4.02
CA ALA A 81 -16.29 -14.68 -3.07
C ALA A 81 -17.60 -15.46 -2.81
N ASP A 82 -18.13 -16.14 -3.82
CA ASP A 82 -19.31 -17.01 -3.74
C ASP A 82 -19.14 -18.22 -2.80
N ARG A 83 -17.90 -18.61 -2.52
CA ARG A 83 -17.56 -19.79 -1.70
C ARG A 83 -16.95 -19.45 -0.35
N LEU A 84 -16.73 -18.16 -0.06
CA LEU A 84 -16.15 -17.73 1.21
C LEU A 84 -17.24 -17.65 2.28
N SER A 85 -16.99 -18.30 3.42
CA SER A 85 -17.80 -18.07 4.62
C SER A 85 -17.59 -16.63 5.12
N ALA A 86 -18.56 -16.11 5.88
CA ALA A 86 -18.46 -14.75 6.41
C ALA A 86 -17.14 -14.47 7.20
N PRO A 87 -16.66 -15.37 8.08
CA PRO A 87 -15.37 -15.18 8.75
C PRO A 87 -14.17 -15.19 7.81
N ALA A 88 -14.20 -16.04 6.78
CA ALA A 88 -13.11 -16.10 5.80
C ALA A 88 -13.03 -14.81 4.97
N ALA A 89 -14.17 -14.29 4.51
CA ALA A 89 -14.24 -13.02 3.81
C ALA A 89 -13.74 -11.85 4.68
N GLN A 90 -14.08 -11.84 5.97
CA GLN A 90 -13.61 -10.83 6.92
C GLN A 90 -12.08 -10.87 7.11
N MET A 91 -11.49 -12.07 7.25
CA MET A 91 -10.04 -12.21 7.31
C MET A 91 -9.36 -11.76 6.02
N THR A 92 -9.91 -12.11 4.85
CA THR A 92 -9.39 -11.67 3.55
C THR A 92 -9.46 -10.15 3.43
N PHE A 93 -10.52 -9.52 3.93
CA PHE A 93 -10.63 -8.06 3.97
C PHE A 93 -9.55 -7.40 4.85
N TRP A 94 -9.28 -7.92 6.04
CA TRP A 94 -8.22 -7.40 6.90
C TRP A 94 -6.82 -7.59 6.32
N LEU A 95 -6.57 -8.73 5.67
CA LEU A 95 -5.33 -8.97 4.92
C LEU A 95 -5.17 -7.96 3.79
N TYR A 96 -6.23 -7.74 3.00
CA TYR A 96 -6.26 -6.74 1.95
C TYR A 96 -5.94 -5.34 2.50
N ALA A 97 -6.57 -4.94 3.59
CA ALA A 97 -6.33 -3.64 4.23
C ALA A 97 -4.87 -3.46 4.66
N ALA A 98 -4.25 -4.49 5.25
CA ALA A 98 -2.84 -4.45 5.61
C ALA A 98 -1.93 -4.29 4.38
N LEU A 99 -2.18 -5.06 3.32
CA LEU A 99 -1.42 -4.98 2.06
C LEU A 99 -1.56 -3.62 1.38
N VAL A 100 -2.76 -3.04 1.38
CA VAL A 100 -3.00 -1.69 0.86
C VAL A 100 -2.22 -0.65 1.66
N GLY A 101 -2.11 -0.80 2.99
CA GLY A 101 -1.28 0.07 3.82
C GLY A 101 0.20 0.05 3.41
N VAL A 102 0.75 -1.15 3.22
CA VAL A 102 2.14 -1.33 2.75
C VAL A 102 2.33 -0.76 1.33
N TYR A 103 1.36 -0.98 0.45
CA TYR A 103 1.38 -0.47 -0.92
C TYR A 103 1.32 1.06 -0.99
N ASN A 104 0.41 1.71 -0.25
CA ASN A 104 0.25 3.16 -0.24
C ASN A 104 1.43 3.89 0.41
N TYR A 105 2.15 3.23 1.31
CA TYR A 105 3.41 3.78 1.81
C TYR A 105 4.45 3.96 0.70
N MET A 106 4.40 3.14 -0.36
CA MET A 106 5.20 3.40 -1.55
C MET A 106 4.62 4.61 -2.29
N MET A 107 5.42 5.67 -2.52
CA MET A 107 5.03 6.86 -3.29
C MET A 107 4.35 6.51 -4.64
N ILE A 108 4.75 5.39 -5.24
CA ILE A 108 4.16 4.89 -6.48
C ILE A 108 2.69 4.47 -6.32
N GLY A 109 2.30 3.94 -5.16
CA GLY A 109 0.93 3.54 -4.88
C GLY A 109 -0.01 4.74 -4.82
N LEU A 110 0.42 5.82 -4.16
CA LEU A 110 -0.30 7.10 -4.16
C LEU A 110 -0.37 7.72 -5.56
N ALA A 111 0.72 7.71 -6.32
CA ALA A 111 0.75 8.25 -7.67
C ALA A 111 -0.20 7.49 -8.62
N ILE A 112 -0.17 6.16 -8.61
CA ILE A 112 -1.06 5.32 -9.42
C ILE A 112 -2.52 5.56 -9.03
N THR A 113 -2.82 5.61 -7.73
CA THR A 113 -4.18 5.85 -7.25
C THR A 113 -4.69 7.24 -7.66
N GLY A 114 -3.85 8.27 -7.53
CA GLY A 114 -4.16 9.64 -7.96
C GLY A 114 -4.37 9.75 -9.47
N LEU A 115 -3.48 9.15 -10.27
CA LEU A 115 -3.59 9.14 -11.73
C LEU A 115 -4.84 8.37 -12.20
N ALA A 116 -5.15 7.24 -11.58
CA ALA A 116 -6.35 6.48 -11.88
C ALA A 116 -7.62 7.27 -11.55
N ALA A 117 -7.66 7.93 -10.38
CA ALA A 117 -8.79 8.78 -9.99
C ALA A 117 -9.01 9.93 -10.99
N LEU A 118 -7.93 10.60 -11.40
CA LEU A 118 -7.98 11.65 -12.42
C LEU A 118 -8.45 11.11 -13.78
N GLY A 119 -7.90 9.98 -14.22
CA GLY A 119 -8.29 9.35 -15.48
C GLY A 119 -9.77 8.98 -15.53
N ILE A 120 -10.29 8.38 -14.45
CA ILE A 120 -11.72 8.03 -14.34
C ILE A 120 -12.58 9.29 -14.29
N TYR A 121 -12.17 10.34 -13.56
CA TYR A 121 -12.89 11.61 -13.53
C TYR A 121 -13.05 12.20 -14.94
N MET A 122 -11.96 12.28 -15.70
CA MET A 122 -11.95 12.80 -17.07
C MET A 122 -12.77 11.94 -18.03
N LEU A 123 -12.89 10.64 -17.78
CA LEU A 123 -13.76 9.73 -18.55
C LEU A 123 -15.24 9.85 -18.15
N SER A 124 -15.52 10.16 -16.88
CA SER A 124 -16.89 10.24 -16.35
C SER A 124 -17.58 11.58 -16.58
N VAL A 125 -16.80 12.67 -16.64
CA VAL A 125 -17.33 14.02 -16.84
C VAL A 125 -17.13 14.39 -18.30
N THR A 126 -18.23 14.64 -19.00
CA THR A 126 -18.17 15.38 -20.26
C THR A 126 -18.23 16.86 -19.90
N GLY A 127 -17.21 17.62 -20.27
CA GLY A 127 -17.26 19.07 -20.12
C GLY A 127 -18.25 19.64 -21.12
N ASP A 128 -19.48 19.94 -20.68
CA ASP A 128 -20.39 20.76 -21.47
C ASP A 128 -19.80 22.17 -21.54
N ALA A 129 -19.20 22.52 -22.67
CA ALA A 129 -18.61 23.83 -22.91
C ALA A 129 -19.66 24.94 -23.19
N ASN A 130 -20.94 24.72 -22.87
CA ASN A 130 -22.08 25.57 -23.29
C ASN A 130 -23.06 25.95 -22.15
N LEU A 131 -22.55 26.33 -20.99
CA LEU A 131 -23.21 27.24 -20.02
C LEU A 131 -22.16 28.21 -19.47
#